data_AF-A0A968A1G8-F1
#
_entry.id   AF-A0A968A1G8-F1
#
_cell.length_a   1.000
_cell.length_b   1.000
_cell.length_c   1.000
_cell.angle_alpha   90.00
_cell.angle_beta   90.00
_cell.angle_gamma   90.00
#
_symmetry.space_group_name_H-M   'P 1'
#
loop_
_entity.id
_entity.type
_entity.pdbx_description
1 polymer ?
#
loop_
_entity_poly.entity_id
_entity_poly.type
_entity_poly.pdbx_seq_one_letter_code
_entity_poly.pdbx_strand_id
1 'polypeptide(L)'
;MDRIKARIKTLVLMWNRPAWAMLAAVFVYTIYGSLKGFGSTNFNYFAYLADAFNHGQFHLRLMPPDLHDLVIYDGKVFLYWFPMPAIMMMPLVAIFGVFLSDVVLTIVLGGVNAYLLTVLLHQAKSKDIHRLEPLKQALLVIFFSFGTAYFTLAPYGKVWHLSQLVSIFFMLLAYLSTISFQGWKAFLFTGLALTGAMLTRSHLILIGIWPAFTLIQNHWGLRWKKLALLLALASLPIFLGAFFILYYNQARF
;
A
#
# COMPACT_ATOMS: atom_id res chain seq x y z
N MET A 1 -12.87 13.20 38.15
CA MET A 1 -13.34 12.64 36.87
C MET A 1 -12.86 13.47 35.66
N ASP A 2 -12.86 14.80 35.74
CA ASP A 2 -12.51 15.66 34.59
C ASP A 2 -11.04 15.61 34.16
N ARG A 3 -10.11 15.46 35.12
CA ARG A 3 -8.68 15.27 34.82
C ARG A 3 -8.40 14.01 33.99
N ILE A 4 -9.15 12.93 34.23
CA ILE A 4 -9.00 11.67 33.48
C ILE A 4 -9.51 11.84 32.06
N LYS A 5 -10.70 12.44 31.89
CA LYS A 5 -11.27 12.76 30.57
C LYS A 5 -10.35 13.66 29.75
N ALA A 6 -9.76 14.68 30.38
CA ALA A 6 -8.79 15.56 29.73
C ALA A 6 -7.54 14.80 29.26
N ARG A 7 -6.98 13.92 30.09
CA ARG A 7 -5.81 13.10 29.72
C ARG A 7 -6.11 12.16 28.55
N ILE A 8 -7.25 11.46 28.59
CA ILE A 8 -7.68 10.58 27.49
C ILE A 8 -7.80 11.37 26.19
N LYS A 9 -8.46 12.53 26.24
CA LYS A 9 -8.61 13.40 25.07
C LYS A 9 -7.25 13.81 24.49
N THR A 10 -6.30 14.19 25.35
CA THR A 10 -4.94 14.54 24.91
C THR A 10 -4.24 13.36 24.23
N LEU A 11 -4.31 12.16 24.81
CA LEU A 11 -3.72 10.94 24.23
C LEU A 11 -4.32 10.60 22.87
N VAL A 12 -5.64 10.70 22.72
CA VAL A 12 -6.31 10.50 21.44
C VAL A 12 -5.83 11.56 20.43
N LEU A 13 -5.78 12.84 20.80
CA LEU A 13 -5.32 13.90 19.90
C LEU A 13 -3.88 13.71 19.40
N MET A 14 -3.02 12.98 20.11
CA MET A 14 -1.67 12.67 19.62
C MET A 14 -1.69 11.84 18.32
N TRP A 15 -2.72 11.01 18.11
CA TRP A 15 -2.91 10.26 16.85
C TRP A 15 -3.20 11.15 15.64
N ASN A 16 -3.56 12.42 15.87
CA ASN A 16 -3.62 13.40 14.80
C ASN A 16 -2.23 13.91 14.37
N ARG A 17 -1.13 13.44 14.95
CA ARG A 17 0.24 13.75 14.50
C ARG A 17 0.78 12.56 13.68
N PRO A 18 1.16 12.73 12.41
CA PRO A 18 1.56 11.62 11.55
C PRO A 18 2.66 10.72 12.12
N ALA A 19 3.75 11.32 12.63
CA ALA A 19 4.86 10.56 13.20
C ALA A 19 4.45 9.77 14.46
N TRP A 20 3.58 10.35 15.30
CA TRP A 20 3.08 9.64 16.49
C TRP A 20 2.17 8.48 16.12
N ALA A 21 1.25 8.69 15.15
CA ALA A 21 0.39 7.63 14.65
C ALA A 21 1.22 6.43 14.12
N MET A 22 2.27 6.71 13.36
CA MET A 22 3.22 5.69 12.89
C MET A 22 3.87 4.93 14.04
N LEU A 23 4.53 5.66 14.95
CA LEU A 23 5.31 5.05 16.03
C LEU A 23 4.42 4.25 16.98
N ALA A 24 3.24 4.78 17.32
CA ALA A 24 2.28 4.08 18.18
C ALA A 24 1.72 2.82 17.49
N ALA A 25 1.39 2.89 16.20
CA ALA A 25 0.96 1.72 15.44
C ALA A 25 2.06 0.65 15.36
N VAL A 26 3.29 1.03 14.99
CA VAL A 26 4.46 0.13 14.95
C VAL A 26 4.71 -0.49 16.32
N PHE A 27 4.65 0.29 17.40
CA PHE A 27 4.84 -0.21 18.76
C PHE A 27 3.82 -1.29 19.11
N VAL A 28 2.52 -1.02 18.88
CA VAL A 28 1.46 -2.00 19.15
C VAL A 28 1.63 -3.23 18.26
N TYR A 29 1.83 -3.07 16.95
CA TYR A 29 2.02 -4.21 16.05
C TYR A 29 3.27 -5.04 16.41
N THR A 30 4.34 -4.40 16.89
CA THR A 30 5.53 -5.10 17.41
C THR A 30 5.19 -5.96 18.63
N ILE A 31 4.39 -5.44 19.58
CA ILE A 31 3.95 -6.23 20.75
C ILE A 31 3.16 -7.46 20.30
N TYR A 32 2.26 -7.31 19.32
CA TYR A 32 1.46 -8.45 18.85
C TYR A 32 2.26 -9.41 17.96
N GLY A 33 3.19 -8.90 17.16
CA GLY A 33 4.10 -9.71 16.34
C GLY A 33 5.03 -10.56 17.18
N SER A 34 5.51 -10.05 18.33
CA SER A 34 6.38 -10.81 19.23
C SER A 34 5.73 -12.09 19.78
N LEU A 35 4.40 -12.15 19.83
CA LEU A 35 3.64 -13.35 20.23
C LEU A 35 3.81 -14.52 19.25
N LYS A 36 4.20 -14.25 18.01
CA LYS A 36 4.46 -15.26 16.95
C LYS A 36 5.91 -15.28 16.49
N GLY A 37 6.69 -14.28 16.85
CA GLY A 37 8.08 -14.11 16.45
C GLY A 37 8.25 -13.18 15.24
N PHE A 38 9.46 -12.67 15.08
CA PHE A 38 9.83 -11.73 13.99
C PHE A 38 10.58 -12.41 12.84
N GLY A 39 10.67 -13.73 12.81
CA GLY A 39 11.27 -14.45 11.68
C GLY A 39 10.43 -14.34 10.40
N SER A 40 11.02 -14.66 9.25
CA SER A 40 10.26 -14.87 8.02
C SER A 40 9.23 -15.97 8.25
N THR A 41 8.00 -15.75 7.79
CA THR A 41 6.98 -16.79 7.87
C THR A 41 7.13 -17.84 6.76
N ASN A 42 6.49 -18.99 6.95
CA ASN A 42 6.44 -20.05 5.93
C ASN A 42 5.73 -19.61 4.64
N PHE A 43 4.92 -18.55 4.72
CA PHE A 43 4.11 -18.01 3.63
C PHE A 43 4.70 -16.71 3.06
N ASN A 44 5.99 -16.44 3.24
CA ASN A 44 6.69 -15.27 2.71
C ASN A 44 6.96 -15.39 1.20
N TYR A 45 5.97 -15.77 0.40
CA TYR A 45 6.15 -16.10 -1.00
C TYR A 45 6.61 -14.91 -1.85
N PHE A 46 6.30 -13.68 -1.43
CA PHE A 46 6.78 -12.49 -2.15
C PHE A 46 8.28 -12.28 -2.03
N ALA A 47 8.95 -12.75 -0.96
CA ALA A 47 10.41 -12.73 -0.92
C ALA A 47 11.02 -13.67 -1.96
N TYR A 48 10.46 -14.87 -2.11
CA TYR A 48 10.89 -15.85 -3.12
C TYR A 48 10.60 -15.36 -4.55
N LEU A 49 9.44 -14.73 -4.78
CA LEU A 49 9.12 -14.13 -6.07
C LEU A 49 10.02 -12.92 -6.38
N ALA A 50 10.34 -12.09 -5.38
CA ALA A 50 11.26 -10.98 -5.53
C ALA A 50 12.68 -11.44 -5.90
N ASP A 51 13.14 -12.54 -5.29
CA ASP A 51 14.39 -13.20 -5.67
C ASP A 51 14.34 -13.72 -7.12
N ALA A 52 13.25 -14.36 -7.54
CA ALA A 52 13.07 -14.78 -8.94
C ALA A 52 13.15 -13.59 -9.91
N PHE A 53 12.49 -12.46 -9.58
CA PHE A 53 12.56 -11.24 -10.38
C PHE A 53 13.98 -10.66 -10.45
N ASN A 54 14.72 -10.66 -9.33
CA ASN A 54 16.11 -10.22 -9.30
C ASN A 54 17.04 -11.09 -10.18
N HIS A 55 16.61 -12.31 -10.52
CA HIS A 55 17.30 -13.22 -11.43
C HIS A 55 16.67 -13.29 -12.83
N GLY A 56 15.75 -12.36 -13.16
CA GLY A 56 15.19 -12.25 -14.51
C GLY A 56 14.19 -13.35 -14.89
N GLN A 57 13.56 -14.02 -13.92
CA GLN A 57 12.61 -15.10 -14.16
C GLN A 57 11.31 -14.95 -13.36
N PHE A 58 10.25 -15.65 -13.78
CA PHE A 58 8.92 -15.58 -13.15
C PHE A 58 8.50 -16.82 -12.35
N HIS A 59 9.19 -17.94 -12.54
CA HIS A 59 9.05 -19.11 -11.67
C HIS A 59 9.97 -18.98 -10.46
N LEU A 60 9.57 -19.54 -9.34
CA LEU A 60 10.36 -19.53 -8.12
C LEU A 60 11.69 -20.27 -8.33
N ARG A 61 12.78 -19.56 -8.04
CA ARG A 61 14.15 -20.09 -8.13
C ARG A 61 14.53 -20.90 -6.89
N LEU A 62 14.00 -20.51 -5.74
CA LEU A 62 14.09 -21.23 -4.47
C LEU A 62 12.70 -21.77 -4.11
N MET A 63 12.67 -22.95 -3.51
CA MET A 63 11.42 -23.51 -2.99
C MET A 63 11.15 -22.93 -1.59
N PRO A 64 9.96 -22.34 -1.37
CA PRO A 64 9.57 -21.91 -0.04
C PRO A 64 9.32 -23.13 0.87
N PRO A 65 9.30 -22.94 2.20
CA PRO A 65 9.09 -24.03 3.16
C PRO A 65 7.72 -24.71 3.03
N ASP A 66 6.76 -24.02 2.41
CA ASP A 66 5.39 -24.47 2.22
C ASP A 66 4.92 -24.11 0.80
N LEU A 67 4.19 -25.00 0.13
CA LEU A 67 3.68 -24.81 -1.23
C LEU A 67 2.17 -24.49 -1.28
N HIS A 68 1.54 -24.22 -0.13
CA HIS A 68 0.14 -23.85 -0.03
C HIS A 68 -0.20 -22.66 -0.94
N ASP A 69 -1.32 -22.75 -1.65
CA ASP A 69 -1.79 -21.69 -2.56
C ASP A 69 -0.75 -21.30 -3.65
N LEU A 70 0.14 -22.21 -4.05
CA LEU A 70 1.03 -22.01 -5.21
C LEU A 70 0.55 -22.80 -6.43
N VAL A 71 0.95 -22.33 -7.62
CA VAL A 71 0.63 -22.96 -8.89
C VAL A 71 1.83 -23.77 -9.36
N ILE A 72 1.62 -25.07 -9.57
CA ILE A 72 2.63 -25.96 -10.15
C ILE A 72 2.26 -26.20 -11.61
N TYR A 73 3.13 -25.80 -12.52
CA TYR A 73 2.92 -25.91 -13.96
C TYR A 73 4.26 -26.18 -14.67
N ASP A 74 4.29 -27.15 -15.58
CA ASP A 74 5.50 -27.55 -16.33
C ASP A 74 6.75 -27.77 -15.43
N GLY A 75 6.56 -28.46 -14.30
CA GLY A 75 7.63 -28.73 -13.33
C GLY A 75 8.16 -27.50 -12.58
N LYS A 76 7.55 -26.33 -12.76
CA LYS A 76 7.92 -25.05 -12.13
C LYS A 76 6.84 -24.60 -11.15
N VAL A 77 7.26 -23.81 -10.15
CA VAL A 77 6.36 -23.26 -9.14
C VAL A 77 6.19 -21.76 -9.35
N PHE A 78 4.94 -21.30 -9.34
CA PHE A 78 4.57 -19.92 -9.57
C PHE A 78 3.64 -19.43 -8.44
N LEU A 79 3.73 -18.14 -8.13
CA LEU A 79 2.65 -17.46 -7.43
C LEU A 79 1.54 -17.19 -8.45
N TYR A 80 0.27 -17.11 -8.04
CA TYR A 80 -0.80 -16.58 -8.90
C TYR A 80 -1.12 -15.11 -8.60
N TRP A 81 -0.68 -14.57 -7.46
CA TRP A 81 -0.89 -13.17 -7.08
C TRP A 81 -0.22 -12.18 -8.03
N PHE A 82 -0.69 -10.93 -7.95
CA PHE A 82 -0.12 -9.81 -8.68
C PHE A 82 1.27 -9.43 -8.13
N PRO A 83 2.15 -8.87 -8.98
CA PRO A 83 3.59 -8.81 -8.70
C PRO A 83 4.04 -7.63 -7.83
N MET A 84 3.23 -6.59 -7.60
CA MET A 84 3.71 -5.36 -6.94
C MET A 84 4.35 -5.58 -5.56
N PRO A 85 3.81 -6.43 -4.66
CA PRO A 85 4.46 -6.67 -3.38
C PRO A 85 5.87 -7.27 -3.54
N ALA A 86 6.06 -8.19 -4.49
CA ALA A 86 7.39 -8.73 -4.81
C ALA A 86 8.29 -7.66 -5.43
N ILE A 87 7.78 -6.83 -6.35
CA ILE A 87 8.54 -5.71 -6.93
C ILE A 87 9.04 -4.75 -5.82
N MET A 88 8.21 -4.43 -4.83
CA MET A 88 8.63 -3.61 -3.68
C MET A 88 9.69 -4.30 -2.82
N MET A 89 9.65 -5.63 -2.73
CA MET A 89 10.61 -6.41 -1.95
C MET A 89 11.94 -6.64 -2.67
N MET A 90 11.99 -6.56 -4.00
CA MET A 90 13.21 -6.78 -4.82
C MET A 90 14.49 -6.15 -4.22
N PRO A 91 14.54 -4.83 -3.93
CA PRO A 91 15.76 -4.22 -3.39
C PRO A 91 16.15 -4.76 -2.02
N LEU A 92 15.17 -5.08 -1.16
CA LEU A 92 15.44 -5.60 0.18
C LEU A 92 15.90 -7.06 0.12
N VAL A 93 15.30 -7.87 -0.75
CA VAL A 93 15.69 -9.26 -0.96
C VAL A 93 17.05 -9.38 -1.63
N ALA A 94 17.43 -8.43 -2.50
CA ALA A 94 18.78 -8.38 -3.06
C ALA A 94 19.86 -8.17 -1.98
N ILE A 95 19.53 -7.47 -0.88
CA ILE A 95 20.46 -7.16 0.22
C ILE A 95 20.42 -8.23 1.32
N PHE A 96 19.22 -8.65 1.72
CA PHE A 96 18.99 -9.49 2.90
C PHE A 96 18.64 -10.95 2.57
N GLY A 97 18.44 -11.27 1.28
CA GLY A 97 18.01 -12.58 0.82
C GLY A 97 16.53 -12.89 1.08
N VAL A 98 16.11 -14.11 0.73
CA VAL A 98 14.70 -14.55 0.84
C VAL A 98 14.21 -14.76 2.27
N PHE A 99 15.12 -14.79 3.25
CA PHE A 99 14.78 -14.90 4.68
C PHE A 99 14.47 -13.55 5.33
N LEU A 100 14.41 -12.48 4.54
CA LEU A 100 13.91 -11.17 4.98
C LEU A 100 12.56 -11.32 5.67
N SER A 101 12.45 -10.81 6.90
CA SER A 101 11.24 -10.93 7.69
C SER A 101 10.07 -10.14 7.09
N ASP A 102 9.09 -10.85 6.54
CA ASP A 102 7.81 -10.29 6.13
C ASP A 102 6.99 -9.74 7.30
N VAL A 103 7.17 -10.29 8.51
CA VAL A 103 6.56 -9.76 9.75
C VAL A 103 7.04 -8.34 10.03
N VAL A 104 8.35 -8.11 9.98
CA VAL A 104 8.92 -6.76 10.18
C VAL A 104 8.44 -5.81 9.08
N LEU A 105 8.41 -6.27 7.83
CA LEU A 105 7.90 -5.47 6.71
C LEU A 105 6.43 -5.08 6.89
N THR A 106 5.56 -6.02 7.28
CA THR A 106 4.14 -5.71 7.49
C THR A 106 3.92 -4.80 8.70
N ILE A 107 4.74 -4.90 9.76
CA ILE A 107 4.68 -3.98 10.91
C ILE A 107 5.05 -2.56 10.48
N VAL A 108 6.18 -2.40 9.77
CA VAL A 108 6.66 -1.10 9.31
C VAL A 108 5.67 -0.49 8.32
N LEU A 109 5.25 -1.25 7.31
CA LEU A 109 4.27 -0.80 6.32
C LEU A 109 2.92 -0.49 6.99
N GLY A 110 2.56 -1.27 8.01
CA GLY A 110 1.44 -1.05 8.91
C GLY A 110 1.39 0.37 9.45
N GLY A 111 2.50 0.79 10.08
CA GLY A 111 2.66 2.14 10.62
C GLY A 111 2.80 3.22 9.56
N VAL A 112 3.48 2.95 8.44
CA VAL A 112 3.57 3.90 7.30
C VAL A 112 2.19 4.22 6.75
N ASN A 113 1.29 3.25 6.64
CA ASN A 113 -0.08 3.52 6.22
C ASN A 113 -0.85 4.36 7.25
N ALA A 114 -0.63 4.15 8.56
CA ALA A 114 -1.20 5.02 9.58
C ALA A 114 -0.68 6.46 9.45
N TYR A 115 0.62 6.64 9.18
CA TYR A 115 1.21 7.95 8.85
C TYR A 115 0.53 8.60 7.65
N LEU A 116 0.47 7.88 6.53
CA LEU A 116 -0.08 8.37 5.27
C LEU A 116 -1.56 8.72 5.39
N LEU A 117 -2.34 7.93 6.15
CA LEU A 117 -3.73 8.24 6.44
C LEU A 117 -3.87 9.55 7.24
N THR A 118 -3.03 9.76 8.26
CA THR A 118 -3.06 11.03 9.01
C THR A 118 -2.70 12.21 8.11
N VAL A 119 -1.68 12.08 7.25
CA VAL A 119 -1.34 13.12 6.27
C VAL A 119 -2.49 13.34 5.29
N LEU A 120 -3.16 12.28 4.83
CA LEU A 120 -4.30 12.38 3.92
C LEU A 120 -5.45 13.17 4.53
N LEU A 121 -5.79 12.91 5.79
CA LEU A 121 -6.84 13.66 6.50
C LEU A 121 -6.45 15.14 6.67
N HIS A 122 -5.19 15.45 6.93
CA HIS A 122 -4.73 16.84 7.02
C HIS A 122 -4.80 17.56 5.68
N GLN A 123 -4.35 16.92 4.61
CA GLN A 123 -4.40 17.49 3.27
C GLN A 123 -5.85 17.61 2.75
N ALA A 124 -6.70 16.64 3.05
CA ALA A 124 -8.12 16.72 2.71
C ALA A 124 -8.80 17.89 3.44
N LYS A 125 -8.45 18.12 4.71
CA LYS A 125 -8.93 19.30 5.45
C LYS A 125 -8.41 20.61 4.86
N SER A 126 -7.13 20.69 4.50
CA SER A 126 -6.53 21.93 3.94
C SER A 126 -7.10 22.30 2.57
N LYS A 127 -7.74 21.33 1.89
CA LYS A 127 -8.46 21.49 0.62
C LYS A 127 -9.98 21.57 0.80
N ASP A 128 -10.46 21.74 2.02
CA ASP A 128 -11.90 21.82 2.35
C ASP A 128 -12.75 20.62 1.90
N ILE A 129 -12.12 19.46 1.66
CA ILE A 129 -12.81 18.20 1.29
C ILE A 129 -13.66 17.70 2.46
N HIS A 130 -13.25 17.97 3.70
CA HIS A 130 -14.03 17.66 4.89
C HIS A 130 -13.82 18.69 6.01
N ARG A 131 -14.76 18.73 6.96
CA ARG A 131 -14.73 19.64 8.12
C ARG A 131 -14.48 18.95 9.48
N LEU A 132 -13.94 17.73 9.46
CA LEU A 132 -13.71 16.95 10.68
C LEU A 132 -12.76 17.66 11.65
N GLU A 133 -13.15 17.65 12.93
CA GLU A 133 -12.31 18.11 14.03
C GLU A 133 -11.09 17.20 14.23
N PRO A 134 -9.96 17.72 14.77
CA PRO A 134 -8.75 16.94 15.04
C PRO A 134 -9.00 15.67 15.86
N LEU A 135 -9.94 15.71 16.80
CA LEU A 135 -10.30 14.55 17.61
C LEU A 135 -10.94 13.44 16.78
N LYS A 136 -11.84 13.80 15.85
CA LYS A 136 -12.49 12.83 14.96
C LYS A 136 -11.50 12.24 13.96
N GLN A 137 -10.58 13.05 13.45
CA GLN A 137 -9.49 12.56 12.59
C GLN A 137 -8.58 11.57 13.34
N ALA A 138 -8.16 11.91 14.56
CA ALA A 138 -7.40 10.99 15.40
C ALA A 138 -8.14 9.66 15.64
N LEU A 139 -9.43 9.71 15.96
CA LEU A 139 -10.25 8.51 16.13
C LEU A 139 -10.32 7.68 14.85
N LEU A 140 -10.46 8.29 13.67
CA LEU A 140 -10.44 7.57 12.39
C LEU A 140 -9.11 6.82 12.19
N VAL A 141 -7.97 7.44 12.52
CA VAL A 141 -6.66 6.79 12.41
C VAL A 141 -6.54 5.63 13.40
N ILE A 142 -7.02 5.78 14.63
CA ILE A 142 -7.05 4.72 15.64
C ILE A 142 -7.93 3.56 15.18
N PHE A 143 -9.17 3.83 14.73
CA PHE A 143 -10.10 2.80 14.26
C PHE A 143 -9.59 2.12 12.99
N PHE A 144 -8.98 2.85 12.06
CA PHE A 144 -8.29 2.25 10.92
C PHE A 144 -7.19 1.27 11.39
N SER A 145 -6.34 1.72 12.31
CA SER A 145 -5.16 0.97 12.75
C SER A 145 -5.50 -0.26 13.59
N PHE A 146 -6.55 -0.20 14.40
CA PHE A 146 -6.86 -1.22 15.42
C PHE A 146 -8.30 -1.74 15.42
N GLY A 147 -9.24 -0.98 14.85
CA GLY A 147 -10.67 -1.27 14.86
C GLY A 147 -11.17 -2.00 13.61
N THR A 148 -10.27 -2.44 12.73
CA THR A 148 -10.62 -3.17 11.50
C THR A 148 -9.76 -4.42 11.36
N ALA A 149 -10.03 -5.22 10.31
CA ALA A 149 -9.17 -6.34 9.92
C ALA A 149 -7.71 -5.92 9.68
N TYR A 150 -7.42 -4.64 9.47
CA TYR A 150 -6.06 -4.13 9.38
C TYR A 150 -5.18 -4.53 10.58
N PHE A 151 -5.77 -4.59 11.78
CA PHE A 151 -5.09 -5.01 13.00
C PHE A 151 -4.56 -6.44 12.94
N THR A 152 -5.26 -7.35 12.27
CA THR A 152 -4.84 -8.76 12.14
C THR A 152 -3.88 -8.97 10.97
N LEU A 153 -3.82 -8.03 10.02
CA LEU A 153 -2.92 -8.13 8.87
C LEU A 153 -1.50 -7.68 9.22
N ALA A 154 -1.34 -6.53 9.89
CA ALA A 154 -0.04 -5.89 10.09
C ALA A 154 0.96 -6.67 10.98
N PRO A 155 0.57 -7.33 12.09
CA PRO A 155 1.53 -7.92 13.03
C PRO A 155 2.11 -9.29 12.61
N TYR A 156 1.55 -9.95 11.59
CA TYR A 156 1.74 -11.40 11.41
C TYR A 156 2.34 -11.85 10.08
N GLY A 157 2.76 -10.92 9.21
CA GLY A 157 3.57 -11.19 8.00
C GLY A 157 3.18 -12.41 7.15
N LYS A 158 2.40 -12.27 6.09
CA LYS A 158 2.11 -13.40 5.17
C LYS A 158 1.90 -12.84 3.78
N VAL A 159 2.01 -13.68 2.73
CA VAL A 159 1.67 -13.28 1.36
C VAL A 159 0.31 -12.55 1.29
N TRP A 160 -0.74 -13.09 1.94
CA TRP A 160 -2.07 -12.47 1.92
C TRP A 160 -2.13 -11.13 2.67
N HIS A 161 -1.32 -10.97 3.71
CA HIS A 161 -1.30 -9.76 4.54
C HIS A 161 -0.50 -8.66 3.86
N LEU A 162 0.72 -8.97 3.42
CA LEU A 162 1.60 -8.02 2.76
C LEU A 162 0.95 -7.46 1.48
N SER A 163 0.30 -8.32 0.68
CA SER A 163 -0.45 -7.87 -0.50
C SER A 163 -1.49 -6.80 -0.16
N GLN A 164 -2.24 -6.97 0.93
CA GLN A 164 -3.27 -6.01 1.35
C GLN A 164 -2.67 -4.72 1.92
N LEU A 165 -1.59 -4.80 2.71
CA LEU A 165 -0.93 -3.60 3.23
C LEU A 165 -0.29 -2.76 2.11
N VAL A 166 0.32 -3.41 1.12
CA VAL A 166 0.85 -2.72 -0.07
C VAL A 166 -0.27 -2.11 -0.91
N SER A 167 -1.42 -2.78 -0.99
CA SER A 167 -2.62 -2.24 -1.65
C SER A 167 -3.06 -0.92 -1.01
N ILE A 168 -3.13 -0.90 0.33
CA ILE A 168 -3.53 0.29 1.09
C ILE A 168 -2.49 1.40 0.96
N PHE A 169 -1.20 1.06 0.96
CA PHE A 169 -0.12 2.02 0.73
C PHE A 169 -0.30 2.76 -0.59
N PHE A 170 -0.47 2.05 -1.70
CA PHE A 170 -0.65 2.68 -3.01
C PHE A 170 -1.99 3.42 -3.14
N MET A 171 -3.06 2.92 -2.53
CA MET A 171 -4.32 3.65 -2.44
C MET A 171 -4.13 5.00 -1.73
N LEU A 172 -3.48 5.03 -0.56
CA LEU A 172 -3.21 6.27 0.17
C LEU A 172 -2.35 7.23 -0.65
N LEU A 173 -1.31 6.72 -1.34
CA LEU A 173 -0.49 7.52 -2.25
C LEU A 173 -1.29 8.10 -3.42
N ALA A 174 -2.25 7.37 -4.00
CA ALA A 174 -3.07 7.86 -5.10
C ALA A 174 -3.93 9.03 -4.66
N TYR A 175 -4.59 8.92 -3.51
CA TYR A 175 -5.44 9.98 -2.96
C TYR A 175 -4.61 11.18 -2.52
N LEU A 176 -3.48 10.95 -1.84
CA LEU A 176 -2.55 12.01 -1.45
C LEU A 176 -2.00 12.76 -2.66
N SER A 177 -1.58 12.05 -3.70
CA SER A 177 -1.03 12.66 -4.92
C SER A 177 -2.05 13.54 -5.62
N THR A 178 -3.31 13.09 -5.65
CA THR A 178 -4.44 13.81 -6.27
C THR A 178 -4.67 15.17 -5.61
N ILE A 179 -4.61 15.22 -4.27
CA ILE A 179 -4.96 16.45 -3.52
C ILE A 179 -3.75 17.31 -3.14
N SER A 180 -2.55 16.72 -3.07
CA SER A 180 -1.34 17.43 -2.60
C SER A 180 -0.53 18.04 -3.74
N PHE A 181 -0.52 17.42 -4.92
CA PHE A 181 0.20 17.94 -6.07
C PHE A 181 -0.69 18.79 -6.98
N GLN A 182 -0.06 19.53 -7.89
CA GLN A 182 -0.74 20.35 -8.90
C GLN A 182 -0.15 20.11 -10.29
N GLY A 183 -0.93 20.45 -11.32
CA GLY A 183 -0.53 20.31 -12.72
C GLY A 183 -0.10 18.88 -13.05
N TRP A 184 0.92 18.73 -13.91
CA TRP A 184 1.36 17.43 -14.41
C TRP A 184 1.79 16.44 -13.31
N LYS A 185 2.32 16.93 -12.19
CA LYS A 185 2.75 16.07 -11.07
C LYS A 185 1.56 15.33 -10.45
N ALA A 186 0.42 16.00 -10.32
CA ALA A 186 -0.80 15.37 -9.78
C ALA A 186 -1.24 14.21 -10.66
N PHE A 187 -1.28 14.40 -11.98
CA PHE A 187 -1.66 13.35 -12.93
C PHE A 187 -0.64 12.20 -12.93
N LEU A 188 0.66 12.49 -13.01
CA LEU A 188 1.69 11.44 -13.06
C LEU A 188 1.71 10.61 -11.79
N PHE A 189 1.79 11.24 -10.60
CA PHE A 189 1.92 10.51 -9.35
C PHE A 189 0.63 9.77 -8.97
N THR A 190 -0.54 10.33 -9.28
CA THR A 190 -1.80 9.60 -9.15
C THR A 190 -1.84 8.39 -10.08
N GLY A 191 -1.43 8.54 -11.34
CA GLY A 191 -1.35 7.42 -12.30
C GLY A 191 -0.40 6.31 -11.85
N LEU A 192 0.81 6.67 -11.39
CA LEU A 192 1.79 5.72 -10.84
C LEU A 192 1.25 5.00 -9.61
N ALA A 193 0.62 5.71 -8.68
CA ALA A 193 0.06 5.10 -7.47
C ALA A 193 -1.13 4.19 -7.78
N LEU A 194 -2.02 4.57 -8.70
CA LEU A 194 -3.12 3.71 -9.17
C LEU A 194 -2.59 2.45 -9.87
N THR A 195 -1.50 2.59 -10.63
CA THR A 195 -0.81 1.44 -11.24
C THR A 195 -0.27 0.51 -10.16
N GLY A 196 0.39 1.03 -9.14
CA GLY A 196 0.87 0.24 -8.01
C GLY A 196 -0.27 -0.50 -7.29
N ALA A 197 -1.40 0.16 -7.06
CA ALA A 197 -2.58 -0.49 -6.47
C ALA A 197 -3.18 -1.57 -7.39
N MET A 198 -3.29 -1.32 -8.69
CA MET A 198 -3.77 -2.31 -9.65
C MET A 198 -2.83 -3.54 -9.72
N LEU A 199 -1.53 -3.32 -9.62
CA LEU A 199 -0.50 -4.36 -9.58
C LEU A 199 -0.43 -5.10 -8.22
N THR A 200 -1.23 -4.74 -7.22
CA THR A 200 -1.49 -5.61 -6.05
C THR A 200 -2.78 -6.40 -6.23
N ARG A 201 -3.82 -5.78 -6.80
CA ARG A 201 -5.13 -6.37 -7.13
C ARG A 201 -5.79 -5.57 -8.26
N SER A 202 -6.14 -6.21 -9.36
CA SER A 202 -6.68 -5.51 -10.56
C SER A 202 -7.90 -4.62 -10.28
N HIS A 203 -8.83 -5.04 -9.44
CA HIS A 203 -10.04 -4.27 -9.13
C HIS A 203 -9.77 -2.95 -8.40
N LEU A 204 -8.58 -2.77 -7.81
CA LEU A 204 -8.23 -1.51 -7.15
C LEU A 204 -8.04 -0.35 -8.13
N ILE A 205 -8.03 -0.59 -9.44
CA ILE A 205 -8.14 0.49 -10.41
C ILE A 205 -9.41 1.34 -10.21
N LEU A 206 -10.48 0.75 -9.66
CA LEU A 206 -11.76 1.44 -9.41
C LEU A 206 -11.65 2.53 -8.34
N ILE A 207 -10.64 2.50 -7.47
CA ILE A 207 -10.40 3.61 -6.53
C ILE A 207 -10.02 4.90 -7.27
N GLY A 208 -9.60 4.79 -8.55
CA GLY A 208 -9.23 5.89 -9.43
C GLY A 208 -10.40 6.72 -9.94
N ILE A 209 -11.66 6.30 -9.72
CA ILE A 209 -12.85 7.05 -10.18
C ILE A 209 -12.87 8.46 -9.55
N TRP A 210 -12.74 8.56 -8.23
CA TRP A 210 -12.76 9.85 -7.54
C TRP A 210 -11.52 10.73 -7.86
N PRO A 211 -10.28 10.19 -7.84
CA PRO A 211 -9.10 10.90 -8.33
C PRO A 211 -9.25 11.46 -9.75
N ALA A 212 -9.73 10.65 -10.70
CA ALA A 212 -9.92 11.07 -12.07
C ALA A 212 -10.93 12.22 -12.17
N PHE A 213 -12.09 12.08 -11.52
CA PHE A 213 -13.11 13.14 -11.45
C PHE A 213 -12.52 14.43 -10.87
N THR A 214 -11.81 14.34 -9.75
CA THR A 214 -11.23 15.50 -9.06
C THR A 214 -10.18 16.21 -9.91
N LEU A 215 -9.28 15.45 -10.57
CA LEU A 215 -8.26 16.01 -11.44
C LEU A 215 -8.87 16.69 -12.67
N ILE A 216 -9.91 16.10 -13.27
CA ILE A 216 -10.65 16.69 -14.40
C ILE A 216 -11.36 17.96 -13.97
N GLN A 217 -12.11 17.93 -12.87
CA GLN A 217 -12.86 19.07 -12.35
C GLN A 217 -11.93 20.26 -12.06
N ASN A 218 -10.81 20.02 -11.38
CA ASN A 218 -9.83 21.06 -11.04
C ASN A 218 -9.15 21.69 -12.26
N HIS A 219 -9.24 21.05 -13.44
CA HIS A 219 -8.57 21.49 -14.66
C HIS A 219 -9.55 21.69 -15.83
N TRP A 220 -10.85 21.80 -15.57
CA TRP A 220 -11.88 21.93 -16.59
C TRP A 220 -11.72 23.19 -17.48
N GLY A 221 -11.14 24.25 -16.91
CA GLY A 221 -10.87 25.50 -17.64
C GLY A 221 -9.66 25.42 -18.59
N LEU A 222 -8.91 24.32 -18.63
CA LEU A 222 -7.79 24.16 -19.56
C LEU A 222 -8.29 23.90 -20.99
N ARG A 223 -7.47 24.30 -21.98
CA ARG A 223 -7.68 23.89 -23.37
C ARG A 223 -7.71 22.36 -23.45
N TRP A 224 -8.67 21.81 -24.20
CA TRP A 224 -8.90 20.37 -24.29
C TRP A 224 -7.63 19.56 -24.60
N LYS A 225 -6.76 20.04 -25.50
CA LYS A 225 -5.48 19.37 -25.84
C LYS A 225 -4.57 19.20 -24.62
N LYS A 226 -4.51 20.22 -23.76
CA LYS A 226 -3.68 20.20 -22.55
C LYS A 226 -4.27 19.25 -21.51
N LEU A 227 -5.58 19.26 -21.33
CA LEU A 227 -6.26 18.30 -20.45
C LEU A 227 -6.09 16.86 -20.93
N ALA A 228 -6.21 16.62 -22.24
CA ALA A 228 -5.99 15.30 -22.85
C ALA A 228 -4.56 14.81 -22.63
N LEU A 229 -3.55 15.67 -22.75
CA LEU A 229 -2.15 15.31 -22.47
C LEU A 229 -1.94 14.95 -20.99
N LEU A 230 -2.55 15.69 -20.07
CA LEU A 230 -2.48 15.41 -18.63
C LEU A 230 -3.18 14.08 -18.29
N LEU A 231 -4.33 13.81 -18.90
CA LEU A 231 -5.02 12.53 -18.75
C LEU A 231 -4.18 11.38 -19.31
N ALA A 232 -3.59 11.55 -20.48
CA ALA A 232 -2.66 10.57 -21.06
C ALA A 232 -1.47 10.30 -20.13
N LEU A 233 -0.95 11.33 -19.45
CA LEU A 233 0.14 11.18 -18.48
C LEU A 233 -0.25 10.34 -17.26
N ALA A 234 -1.50 10.47 -16.77
CA ALA A 234 -2.03 9.62 -15.69
C ALA A 234 -2.33 8.19 -16.17
N SER A 235 -2.88 8.05 -17.38
CA SER A 235 -3.30 6.76 -17.94
C SER A 235 -2.14 5.91 -18.46
N LEU A 236 -1.05 6.52 -18.92
CA LEU A 236 0.12 5.81 -19.45
C LEU A 236 0.67 4.75 -18.49
N PRO A 237 1.01 5.06 -17.22
CA PRO A 237 1.50 4.03 -16.30
C PRO A 237 0.45 2.94 -16.04
N ILE A 238 -0.85 3.30 -16.02
CA ILE A 238 -1.94 2.33 -15.83
C ILE A 238 -1.98 1.34 -16.99
N PHE A 239 -1.93 1.82 -18.24
CA PHE A 239 -1.89 0.96 -19.41
C PHE A 239 -0.64 0.08 -19.45
N LEU A 240 0.53 0.65 -19.11
CA LEU A 240 1.77 -0.12 -19.01
C LEU A 240 1.69 -1.20 -17.93
N GLY A 241 1.11 -0.90 -16.78
CA GLY A 241 0.88 -1.89 -15.72
C GLY A 241 -0.11 -2.98 -16.12
N ALA A 242 -1.18 -2.62 -16.84
CA ALA A 242 -2.15 -3.59 -17.33
C ALA A 242 -1.52 -4.52 -18.38
N PHE A 243 -0.78 -3.95 -19.33
CA PHE A 243 0.00 -4.72 -20.30
C PHE A 243 1.02 -5.62 -19.60
N PHE A 244 1.71 -5.10 -18.57
CA PHE A 244 2.64 -5.89 -17.78
C PHE A 244 1.96 -7.06 -17.08
N ILE A 245 0.75 -6.92 -16.52
CA ILE A 245 0.00 -8.05 -15.93
C ILE A 245 -0.31 -9.10 -17.00
N LEU A 246 -0.76 -8.69 -18.19
CA LEU A 246 -1.08 -9.61 -19.28
C LEU A 246 0.16 -10.38 -19.73
N TYR A 247 1.25 -9.66 -19.96
CA TYR A 247 2.55 -10.25 -20.31
C TYR A 247 3.05 -11.18 -19.20
N TYR A 248 2.99 -10.75 -17.94
CA TYR A 248 3.40 -11.54 -16.77
C TYR A 248 2.59 -12.83 -16.63
N ASN A 249 1.30 -12.81 -16.96
CA ASN A 249 0.48 -14.02 -17.01
C ASN A 249 0.89 -14.94 -18.16
N GLN A 250 1.02 -14.40 -19.38
CA GLN A 250 1.42 -15.16 -20.57
C GLN A 250 2.82 -15.78 -20.44
N ALA A 251 3.74 -15.11 -19.74
CA ALA A 251 5.10 -15.61 -19.56
C ALA A 251 5.21 -16.67 -18.44
N ARG A 252 4.16 -16.85 -17.61
CA ARG A 252 4.12 -17.88 -16.55
C ARG A 252 3.46 -19.19 -17.00
N PHE A 253 2.51 -19.13 -17.92
CA PHE A 253 1.64 -20.25 -18.32
C PHE A 253 1.53 -20.36 -19.83
#